data_AF-A0A2V8PYL5-F1
#
_entry.id   AF-A0A2V8PYL5-F1
#
_cell.length_a   1.000
_cell.length_b   1.000
_cell.length_c   1.000
_cell.angle_alpha   90.00
_cell.angle_beta   90.00
_cell.angle_gamma   90.00
#
_symmetry.space_group_name_H-M   'P 1'
#
loop_
_entity.id
_entity.type
_entity.pdbx_description
1 polymer ?
#
loop_
_entity_poly.entity_id
_entity_poly.type
_entity_poly.pdbx_seq_one_letter_code
_entity_poly.pdbx_strand_id
1 'polypeptide(L)'
;MDEYTKRLAEEVGTAINDSVQQSASVAAAIDRLREAGFEMELTLRLEIGLRPHRENQAETGFPESFELTEDDLQVLRSMKIKIDSEE
;
A
#
# COMPACT_ATOMS: atom_id res chain seq x y z
N MET A 1 8.68 -0.85 14.68
CA MET A 1 7.90 -0.11 13.66
C MET A 1 8.22 1.35 13.83
N ASP A 2 8.70 2.00 12.78
CA ASP A 2 9.27 3.35 12.85
C ASP A 2 8.21 4.39 13.25
N GLU A 3 8.43 5.08 14.37
CA GLU A 3 7.55 6.10 14.96
C GLU A 3 7.12 7.17 13.94
N TYR A 4 8.00 7.50 13.00
CA TYR A 4 7.72 8.45 11.93
C TYR A 4 6.63 7.95 10.97
N THR A 5 6.71 6.69 10.57
CA THR A 5 5.76 6.05 9.66
C THR A 5 4.36 5.99 10.27
N LYS A 6 4.27 5.72 11.58
CA LYS A 6 3.00 5.72 12.31
C LYS A 6 2.33 7.11 12.30
N ARG A 7 3.10 8.17 12.51
CA ARG A 7 2.58 9.55 12.47
C ARG A 7 2.03 9.94 11.09
N LEU A 8 2.72 9.55 10.02
CA LEU A 8 2.24 9.78 8.65
C LEU A 8 0.90 9.08 8.40
N ALA A 9 0.76 7.84 8.87
CA ALA A 9 -0.50 7.10 8.75
C ALA A 9 -1.64 7.77 9.55
N GLU A 10 -1.35 8.26 10.76
CA GLU A 10 -2.30 9.02 11.59
C GLU A 10 -2.72 10.35 10.95
N GLU A 11 -1.77 11.08 10.35
CA GLU A 11 -2.03 12.35 9.66
C GLU A 11 -2.95 12.13 8.45
N VAL A 12 -2.67 11.12 7.62
CA VAL A 12 -3.53 10.74 6.49
C VAL A 12 -4.93 10.33 6.98
N GLY A 13 -5.01 9.53 8.04
CA GLY A 13 -6.28 9.13 8.64
C GLY A 13 -7.11 10.33 9.11
N THR A 14 -6.46 11.29 9.77
CA THR A 14 -7.09 12.52 10.25
C THR A 14 -7.59 13.38 9.07
N ALA A 15 -6.75 13.60 8.07
CA ALA A 15 -7.10 14.38 6.89
C ALA A 15 -8.30 13.80 6.11
N ILE A 16 -8.36 12.46 5.98
CA ILE A 16 -9.50 11.77 5.35
C ILE A 16 -10.76 11.95 6.21
N ASN A 17 -10.65 11.79 7.52
CA ASN A 17 -11.80 11.93 8.42
C ASN A 17 -12.40 13.34 8.32
N ASP A 18 -11.55 14.37 8.39
CA ASP A 18 -11.97 15.77 8.24
C ASP A 18 -12.61 16.02 6.87
N SER A 19 -12.01 15.47 5.80
CA SER A 19 -12.55 15.59 4.44
C SER A 19 -13.92 14.94 4.29
N VAL A 20 -14.14 13.78 4.91
CA VAL A 20 -15.44 13.08 4.87
C VAL A 20 -16.48 13.83 5.71
N GLN A 21 -16.12 14.32 6.90
CA GLN A 21 -17.02 15.09 7.77
C GLN A 21 -17.48 16.40 7.13
N GLN A 22 -16.59 17.09 6.41
CA GLN A 22 -16.90 18.36 5.77
C GLN A 22 -17.50 18.21 4.36
N SER A 23 -17.57 16.98 3.84
CA SER A 23 -18.06 16.74 2.48
C SER A 23 -19.58 16.88 2.39
N ALA A 24 -20.02 17.95 1.72
CA ALA A 24 -21.42 18.17 1.38
C ALA A 24 -22.01 17.02 0.55
N SER A 25 -21.19 16.35 -0.28
CA SER A 25 -21.65 15.20 -1.07
C SER A 25 -21.96 13.99 -0.19
N VAL A 26 -21.14 13.75 0.84
CA VAL A 26 -21.37 12.65 1.79
C VAL A 26 -22.60 12.97 2.64
N ALA A 27 -22.70 14.18 3.18
CA ALA A 27 -23.87 14.63 3.95
C ALA A 27 -25.18 14.44 3.18
N ALA A 28 -25.25 14.90 1.92
CA ALA A 28 -26.44 14.74 1.09
C ALA A 28 -26.79 13.27 0.80
N ALA A 29 -25.81 12.37 0.73
CA ALA A 29 -26.07 10.94 0.58
C ALA A 29 -26.64 10.31 1.86
N ILE A 30 -26.14 10.73 3.02
CA ILE A 30 -26.63 10.30 4.33
C ILE A 30 -28.09 10.75 4.54
N ASP A 31 -28.39 12.00 4.18
CA ASP A 31 -29.75 12.55 4.34
C ASP A 31 -30.75 11.79 3.47
N ARG A 32 -30.40 11.48 2.21
CA ARG A 32 -31.25 10.65 1.33
C ARG A 32 -31.50 9.25 1.90
N LEU A 33 -30.52 8.64 2.55
CA LEU A 33 -30.68 7.34 3.20
C LEU A 33 -31.65 7.43 4.39
N ARG A 34 -31.55 8.51 5.19
CA ARG A 34 -32.44 8.76 6.32
C ARG A 34 -33.87 9.07 5.87
N GLU A 35 -34.05 9.85 4.81
CA GLU A 35 -35.35 10.14 4.20
C GLU A 35 -36.04 8.88 3.66
N ALA A 36 -35.26 7.91 3.19
CA ALA A 36 -35.75 6.59 2.78
C ALA A 36 -36.07 5.66 3.98
N GLY A 37 -35.90 6.13 5.22
CA GLY A 37 -36.26 5.40 6.45
C GLY A 37 -35.17 4.46 6.98
N PHE A 38 -33.94 4.56 6.49
CA PHE A 38 -32.82 3.74 6.97
C PHE A 38 -32.02 4.45 8.07
N GLU A 39 -31.62 3.70 9.09
CA GLU A 39 -30.62 4.12 10.06
C GLU A 39 -29.24 3.66 9.58
N MET A 40 -28.28 4.59 9.54
CA MET A 40 -26.97 4.34 8.94
C MET A 40 -25.92 4.09 10.01
N GLU A 41 -25.21 2.96 9.91
CA GLU A 41 -23.97 2.68 10.61
C GLU A 41 -22.84 2.61 9.58
N LEU A 42 -21.88 3.53 9.67
CA LEU A 42 -20.78 3.65 8.72
C LEU A 42 -19.47 3.23 9.39
N THR A 43 -18.83 2.18 8.87
CA THR A 43 -17.48 1.76 9.30
C THR A 43 -16.51 1.94 8.13
N LEU A 44 -15.53 2.84 8.26
CA LEU A 44 -14.43 2.96 7.30
C LEU A 44 -13.23 2.14 7.77
N ARG A 45 -12.73 1.25 6.92
CA ARG A 45 -11.42 0.60 7.08
C ARG A 45 -10.46 1.20 6.07
N LEU A 46 -9.39 1.82 6.55
CA LEU A 46 -8.32 2.37 5.72
C LEU A 46 -7.08 1.48 5.86
N GLU A 47 -6.57 0.98 4.73
CA GLU A 47 -5.31 0.22 4.67
C GLU A 47 -4.25 1.08 3.97
N ILE A 48 -3.20 1.45 4.71
CA ILE A 48 -2.10 2.27 4.20
C ILE A 48 -0.89 1.36 3.99
N GLY A 49 -0.62 1.02 2.73
CA GLY A 49 0.57 0.27 2.33
C GLY A 49 1.76 1.21 2.10
N LEU A 50 2.83 1.03 2.87
CA LEU A 50 4.06 1.81 2.71
C LEU A 50 5.06 1.03 1.85
N ARG A 51 5.56 1.65 0.79
CA ARG A 51 6.70 1.17 0.00
C ARG A 51 7.83 2.19 0.15
N PRO A 52 9.08 1.75 0.38
CA PRO A 52 10.21 2.67 0.41
C PRO A 52 10.30 3.42 -0.92
N HIS A 53 10.29 4.75 -0.86
CA HIS A 53 10.45 5.59 -2.03
C HIS A 53 11.93 5.57 -2.43
N ARG A 54 12.27 4.88 -3.53
CA ARG A 54 13.62 4.92 -4.11
C ARG A 54 13.73 6.16 -4.99
N GLU A 55 13.93 7.32 -4.38
CA GLU A 55 14.32 8.52 -5.12
C GLU A 55 15.86 8.60 -5.11
N ASN A 56 16.47 8.59 -6.31
CA ASN A 56 17.90 8.41 -6.63
C ASN A 56 18.43 6.97 -6.69
N GLN A 57 17.84 6.12 -7.55
CA GLN A 57 18.70 5.37 -8.46
C GLN A 57 18.62 6.08 -9.81
N ALA A 58 19.63 6.92 -10.06
CA ALA A 58 19.97 7.29 -11.42
C ALA A 58 20.01 6.00 -12.25
N GLU A 59 19.49 6.07 -13.47
CA GLU A 59 19.73 5.12 -14.54
C GLU A 59 21.25 4.89 -14.66
N THR A 60 21.78 3.93 -13.91
CA THR A 60 23.16 3.46 -13.99
C THR A 60 23.14 1.97 -13.71
N GLY A 61 23.08 1.20 -14.80
CA GLY A 61 23.31 -0.23 -14.82
C GLY A 61 22.06 -1.07 -14.55
N PHE A 62 21.61 -1.78 -15.58
CA PHE A 62 21.21 -3.16 -15.34
C PHE A 62 22.29 -3.82 -14.46
N PRO A 63 21.96 -4.51 -13.36
CA PRO A 63 22.91 -5.45 -12.81
C PRO A 63 23.04 -6.57 -13.86
N GLU A 64 24.06 -6.49 -14.72
CA GLU A 64 24.49 -7.59 -15.58
C GLU A 64 25.03 -8.80 -14.79
N SER A 65 24.89 -8.79 -13.46
CA SER A 65 25.18 -9.94 -12.60
C SER A 65 24.04 -10.14 -11.60
N PHE A 66 23.09 -11.00 -11.97
CA PHE A 66 22.16 -11.60 -11.02
C PHE A 66 22.95 -12.62 -10.18
N GLU A 67 23.71 -12.14 -9.20
CA GLU A 67 24.48 -13.02 -8.30
C GLU A 67 23.53 -13.70 -7.33
N LEU A 68 23.20 -14.96 -7.63
CA LEU A 68 22.41 -15.80 -6.75
C LEU A 68 23.27 -16.28 -5.58
N THR A 69 22.77 -16.10 -4.36
CA THR A 69 23.40 -16.69 -3.17
C THR A 69 23.12 -18.20 -3.12
N GLU A 70 23.87 -18.93 -2.30
CA GLU A 70 23.70 -20.38 -2.15
C GLU A 70 22.29 -20.74 -1.62
N ASP A 71 21.71 -19.85 -0.80
CA ASP A 71 20.34 -19.94 -0.29
C ASP A 71 19.31 -19.75 -1.42
N ASP A 72 19.51 -18.77 -2.32
CA ASP A 72 18.61 -18.53 -3.46
C ASP A 72 18.55 -19.76 -4.38
N LEU A 73 19.69 -20.41 -4.62
CA LEU A 73 19.76 -21.65 -5.41
C LEU A 73 19.00 -22.80 -4.74
N GLN A 74 19.00 -22.89 -3.41
CA GLN A 74 18.24 -23.90 -2.68
C GLN A 74 16.73 -23.68 -2.82
N VAL A 75 16.28 -22.43 -2.75
CA VAL A 75 14.87 -22.07 -2.96
C VAL A 75 14.44 -22.40 -4.40
N LEU A 76 15.21 -22.00 -5.40
CA LEU A 76 14.87 -22.25 -6.81
C LEU A 76 14.81 -23.75 -7.14
N ARG A 77 15.71 -24.56 -6.56
CA ARG A 77 15.65 -26.03 -6.64
C ARG A 77 14.37 -26.60 -6.03
N SER A 78 13.95 -26.10 -4.87
CA SER A 78 12.71 -26.55 -4.21
C SER A 78 11.47 -26.26 -5.06
N MET A 79 11.51 -25.18 -5.84
CA MET A 79 10.44 -24.76 -6.74
C MET A 79 10.51 -25.41 -8.13
N LYS A 80 11.48 -26.31 -8.38
CA LYS A 80 11.76 -26.92 -9.69
C LYS A 80 11.97 -25.90 -10.82
N ILE A 81 12.44 -24.71 -10.48
CA ILE A 81 12.76 -23.67 -11.45
C ILE A 81 14.15 -23.98 -12.00
N LYS A 82 14.23 -24.21 -13.31
CA LYS A 82 15.53 -24.35 -14.01
C LYS A 82 16.03 -22.96 -14.36
N ILE A 83 17.29 -22.70 -14.06
CA ILE A 83 17.99 -21.48 -14.47
C ILE A 83 18.83 -21.88 -15.68
N ASP A 84 18.49 -21.35 -16.86
CA ASP A 84 19.37 -21.41 -18.02
C ASP A 84 20.33 -20.23 -17.91
N SER A 85 21.56 -20.51 -17.50
CA SER A 85 22.67 -19.58 -17.62
C SER A 85 23.36 -19.88 -18.94
N GLU A 86 22.90 -19.28 -20.03
CA GLU A 86 23.71 -19.17 -21.26
C GLU A 86 24.76 -18.07 -21.04
N GLU A 87 25.99 -18.35 -21.49
CA GLU A 87 27.28 -17.66 -21.21
C GLU A 87 27.26 -16.12 -21.15
#